data_AF-A0A662GL90-F1
#
_entry.id   AF-A0A662GL90-F1
#
_cell.length_a   1.000
_cell.length_b   1.000
_cell.length_c   1.000
_cell.angle_alpha   90.00
_cell.angle_beta   90.00
_cell.angle_gamma   90.00
#
_symmetry.space_group_name_H-M   'P 1'
#
loop_
_entity.id
_entity.type
_entity.pdbx_description
1 polymer ?
#
loop_
_entity_poly.entity_id
_entity_poly.type
_entity_poly.pdbx_seq_one_letter_code
_entity_poly.pdbx_strand_id
1 'polypeptide(L)'
;MLELDESSLPLEIEVRDDSNIVFSNRVSTLKLLVKNVSSQTLKSIYLTIPKDYREKMQVLGRIGDIQVMWGGGCLKGCKILLPEDIDVLIPGQSAVAYFLLYAPLLTSKNVDLPLEVYSENKLVQKFNVNIKICYPDIRSHIYRARYSPKINLKMLNQVKEILEKYGIP
;
A
#
# COMPACT_ATOMS: atom_id res chain seq x y z
N MET A 1 -26.79 11.94 11.45
CA MET A 1 -25.50 11.94 10.75
C MET A 1 -24.46 11.76 11.85
N LEU A 2 -23.92 10.56 12.03
CA LEU A 2 -23.01 10.28 13.16
C LEU A 2 -21.63 10.83 12.79
N GLU A 3 -21.25 11.91 13.46
CA GLU A 3 -19.89 12.42 13.49
C GLU A 3 -18.97 11.31 14.02
N LEU A 4 -17.93 10.98 13.25
CA LEU A 4 -16.88 10.09 13.72
C LEU A 4 -16.13 10.84 14.81
N ASP A 5 -16.37 10.44 16.05
CA ASP A 5 -15.64 10.90 17.24
C ASP A 5 -14.14 10.67 17.00
N GLU A 6 -13.34 11.74 16.94
CA GLU A 6 -11.88 11.67 16.71
C GLU A 6 -11.12 11.03 17.88
N SER A 7 -11.82 10.62 18.94
CA SER A 7 -11.26 9.97 20.12
C SER A 7 -10.91 8.50 19.86
N SER A 8 -9.73 8.31 19.29
CA SER A 8 -9.02 7.05 18.99
C SER A 8 -9.49 6.29 17.75
N LEU A 9 -8.74 6.48 16.67
CA LEU A 9 -8.81 5.63 15.48
C LEU A 9 -8.60 4.16 15.91
N PRO A 10 -9.49 3.23 15.52
CA PRO A 10 -9.43 1.85 16.00
C PRO A 10 -8.20 1.08 15.49
N LEU A 11 -7.58 1.55 14.41
CA LEU A 11 -6.40 0.98 13.80
C LEU A 11 -5.26 1.99 13.71
N GLU A 12 -4.08 1.56 14.11
CA GLU A 12 -2.81 2.20 13.79
C GLU A 12 -2.28 1.60 12.49
N ILE A 13 -2.00 2.45 11.49
CA ILE A 13 -1.57 2.01 10.16
C ILE A 13 -0.24 2.68 9.80
N GLU A 14 0.76 1.87 9.50
CA GLU A 14 2.13 2.31 9.23
C GLU A 14 2.62 1.78 7.89
N VAL A 15 3.26 2.63 7.08
CA VAL A 15 3.99 2.19 5.89
C VAL A 15 5.26 1.47 6.33
N ARG A 16 5.50 0.26 5.82
CA ARG A 16 6.73 -0.49 6.09
C ARG A 16 7.70 -0.44 4.92
N ASP A 17 8.99 -0.58 5.24
CA ASP A 17 10.07 -0.81 4.28
C ASP A 17 10.24 0.28 3.19
N ASP A 18 9.86 1.54 3.47
CA ASP A 18 9.83 2.65 2.49
C ASP A 18 8.98 2.33 1.24
N SER A 19 7.99 1.46 1.41
CA SER A 19 7.15 0.97 0.32
C SER A 19 6.18 2.01 -0.27
N ASN A 20 6.17 3.22 0.29
CA ASN A 20 5.51 4.39 -0.29
C ASN A 20 6.34 5.09 -1.38
N ILE A 21 7.57 4.65 -1.64
CA ILE A 21 8.38 5.11 -2.78
C ILE A 21 8.04 4.27 -4.01
N VAL A 22 7.52 4.93 -5.05
CA VAL A 22 7.12 4.31 -6.31
C VAL A 22 8.01 4.83 -7.43
N PHE A 23 8.46 3.94 -8.32
CA PHE A 23 9.19 4.35 -9.52
C PHE A 23 8.24 4.42 -10.71
N SER A 24 8.24 5.53 -11.43
CA SER A 24 7.41 5.68 -12.63
C SER A 24 7.68 4.58 -13.66
N ASN A 25 6.65 4.19 -14.39
CA ASN A 25 6.66 3.11 -15.37
C ASN A 25 7.16 1.75 -14.82
N ARG A 26 7.05 1.52 -13.51
CA ARG A 26 7.31 0.23 -12.86
C ARG A 26 6.22 -0.09 -11.84
N VAL A 27 5.96 -1.38 -11.64
CA VAL A 27 5.06 -1.84 -10.58
C VAL A 27 5.84 -1.83 -9.27
N SER A 28 5.31 -1.10 -8.29
CA SER A 28 5.78 -1.08 -6.90
C SER A 28 4.76 -1.76 -5.99
N THR A 29 5.22 -2.25 -4.84
CA THR A 29 4.32 -2.77 -3.80
C THR A 29 4.34 -1.82 -2.62
N LEU A 30 3.16 -1.39 -2.19
CA LEU A 30 2.92 -0.71 -0.93
C LEU A 30 2.59 -1.77 0.14
N LYS A 31 3.31 -1.71 1.26
CA LYS A 31 3.15 -2.60 2.41
C LYS A 31 2.73 -1.79 3.62
N LEU A 32 1.57 -2.12 4.16
CA LEU A 32 1.00 -1.48 5.34
C LEU A 32 1.00 -2.49 6.49
N LEU A 33 1.54 -2.09 7.64
CA LEU A 33 1.26 -2.77 8.89
C LEU A 33 0.00 -2.16 9.49
N VAL A 34 -0.97 -3.00 9.82
CA VAL A 34 -2.26 -2.60 10.40
C VAL A 34 -2.37 -3.23 11.76
N LYS A 35 -2.47 -2.42 12.80
CA LYS A 35 -2.52 -2.85 14.20
C LYS A 35 -3.83 -2.41 14.84
N ASN A 36 -4.53 -3.33 15.49
CA ASN A 36 -5.70 -2.98 16.28
C ASN A 36 -5.26 -2.37 17.62
N VAL A 37 -5.51 -1.08 17.78
CA VAL A 37 -5.22 -0.34 19.02
C VAL A 37 -6.47 -0.07 19.85
N SER A 38 -7.63 -0.48 19.35
CA SER A 38 -8.90 -0.43 20.09
C SER A 38 -8.98 -1.52 21.16
N SER A 39 -9.93 -1.38 22.07
CA SER A 39 -10.29 -2.42 23.04
C SER A 39 -11.19 -3.53 22.47
N GLN A 40 -11.62 -3.41 21.20
CA GLN A 40 -12.58 -4.31 20.59
C GLN A 40 -11.93 -5.24 19.56
N THR A 41 -12.47 -6.44 19.41
CA THR A 41 -12.08 -7.35 18.34
C THR A 41 -12.73 -6.92 17.03
N LEU A 42 -11.92 -6.69 16.00
CA LEU A 42 -12.38 -6.33 14.66
C LEU A 42 -12.44 -7.57 13.77
N LYS A 43 -13.48 -7.68 12.93
CA LYS A 43 -13.69 -8.83 12.05
C LYS A 43 -13.86 -8.41 10.59
N SER A 44 -13.49 -9.31 9.67
CA SER A 44 -13.70 -9.14 8.24
C SER A 44 -13.23 -7.76 7.76
N ILE A 45 -11.95 -7.47 8.00
CA ILE A 45 -11.35 -6.15 7.75
C ILE A 45 -10.94 -6.03 6.28
N TYR A 46 -11.32 -4.93 5.63
CA TYR A 46 -10.94 -4.61 4.26
C TYR A 46 -10.33 -3.22 4.19
N LEU A 47 -9.19 -3.12 3.50
CA LEU A 47 -8.59 -1.84 3.12
C LEU A 47 -8.82 -1.62 1.62
N THR A 48 -9.24 -0.42 1.26
CA THR A 48 -9.59 -0.11 -0.13
C THR A 48 -9.55 1.38 -0.36
N ILE A 49 -9.40 1.82 -1.60
CA ILE A 49 -9.57 3.24 -1.95
C ILE A 49 -11.07 3.63 -1.88
N PRO A 50 -11.41 4.93 -1.77
CA PRO A 50 -12.80 5.38 -1.84
C PRO A 50 -13.50 4.89 -3.10
N LYS A 51 -14.81 4.60 -2.99
CA LYS A 51 -15.59 3.99 -4.08
C LYS A 51 -15.52 4.77 -5.39
N ASP A 52 -15.46 6.09 -5.33
CA ASP A 52 -15.46 6.97 -6.50
C ASP A 52 -14.18 6.83 -7.35
N TYR A 53 -13.12 6.26 -6.79
CA TYR A 53 -11.86 6.01 -7.49
C TYR A 53 -11.74 4.58 -8.02
N ARG A 54 -12.69 3.68 -7.72
CA ARG A 54 -12.60 2.25 -8.10
C ARG A 54 -13.04 2.04 -9.53
N GLU A 55 -12.31 1.19 -10.24
CA GLU A 55 -12.75 0.70 -11.53
C GLU A 55 -13.83 -0.37 -11.37
N LYS A 56 -14.88 -0.26 -12.18
CA LYS A 56 -16.03 -1.17 -12.12
C LYS A 56 -15.59 -2.61 -12.42
N MET A 57 -15.98 -3.55 -11.56
CA MET A 57 -15.71 -4.98 -11.68
C MET A 57 -14.21 -5.36 -11.69
N GLN A 58 -13.34 -4.49 -11.17
CA GLN A 58 -11.90 -4.76 -11.10
C GLN A 58 -11.38 -4.58 -9.67
N VAL A 59 -10.29 -5.27 -9.34
CA VAL A 59 -9.51 -5.07 -8.10
C VAL A 59 -8.49 -3.94 -8.26
N LEU A 60 -8.95 -2.85 -8.88
CA LEU A 60 -8.16 -1.73 -9.37
C LEU A 60 -8.94 -0.45 -9.14
N GLY A 61 -8.21 0.64 -8.92
CA GLY A 61 -8.73 1.98 -9.15
C GLY A 61 -7.63 2.99 -9.42
N ARG A 62 -8.03 4.24 -9.64
CA ARG A 62 -7.14 5.32 -10.06
C ARG A 62 -7.30 6.55 -9.21
N ILE A 63 -6.19 7.08 -8.73
CA ILE A 63 -6.12 8.35 -8.00
C ILE A 63 -5.10 9.22 -8.72
N GLY A 64 -5.61 10.24 -9.42
CA GLY A 64 -4.82 10.99 -10.40
C GLY A 64 -4.21 10.02 -11.43
N ASP A 65 -2.88 10.04 -11.54
CA ASP A 65 -2.13 9.20 -12.47
C ASP A 65 -1.58 7.90 -11.84
N ILE A 66 -2.02 7.53 -10.63
CA ILE A 66 -1.60 6.29 -9.99
C ILE A 66 -2.71 5.26 -10.11
N GLN A 67 -2.35 4.09 -10.65
CA GLN A 67 -3.14 2.87 -10.54
C GLN A 67 -2.83 2.17 -9.22
N VAL A 68 -3.89 1.84 -8.48
CA VAL A 68 -3.84 1.16 -7.18
C VAL A 68 -4.59 -0.15 -7.31
N MET A 69 -3.89 -1.26 -7.17
CA MET A 69 -4.46 -2.61 -7.23
C MET A 69 -4.32 -3.30 -5.88
N TRP A 70 -5.27 -4.14 -5.53
CA TRP A 70 -5.21 -4.94 -4.30
C TRP A 70 -5.33 -6.43 -4.60
N GLY A 71 -4.63 -7.24 -3.81
CA GLY A 71 -4.65 -8.69 -3.92
C GLY A 71 -5.93 -9.32 -3.37
N GLY A 72 -6.14 -10.60 -3.68
CA GLY A 72 -7.21 -11.43 -3.09
C GLY A 72 -8.50 -11.53 -3.89
N GLY A 73 -8.56 -10.97 -5.10
CA GLY A 73 -9.70 -11.15 -6.03
C GLY A 73 -11.04 -10.56 -5.54
N CYS A 74 -11.04 -9.83 -4.43
CA CYS A 74 -12.24 -9.31 -3.80
C CYS A 74 -12.48 -7.85 -4.22
N LEU A 75 -13.61 -7.59 -4.89
CA LEU A 75 -13.99 -6.23 -5.32
C LEU A 75 -14.22 -5.26 -4.14
N LYS A 76 -14.38 -5.77 -2.91
CA LYS A 76 -14.56 -4.94 -1.72
C LYS A 76 -13.27 -4.23 -1.28
N GLY A 77 -12.11 -4.83 -1.55
CA GLY A 77 -10.81 -4.34 -1.09
C GLY A 77 -9.81 -5.44 -0.80
N CYS A 78 -8.62 -5.03 -0.35
CA CYS A 78 -7.62 -5.90 0.25
C CYS A 78 -8.16 -6.45 1.57
N LYS A 79 -8.52 -7.74 1.60
CA LYS A 79 -8.90 -8.40 2.86
C LYS A 79 -7.65 -8.58 3.70
N ILE A 80 -7.69 -8.11 4.94
CA ILE A 80 -6.65 -8.43 5.92
C ILE A 80 -6.90 -9.84 6.41
N LEU A 81 -5.90 -10.70 6.21
CA LEU A 81 -5.87 -12.06 6.72
C LEU A 81 -4.60 -12.24 7.55
N LEU A 82 -4.76 -12.88 8.69
CA LEU A 82 -3.68 -13.42 9.48
C LEU A 82 -3.33 -14.84 8.98
N PRO A 83 -2.23 -15.45 9.46
CA PRO A 83 -1.95 -16.86 9.18
C PRO A 83 -3.16 -17.74 9.47
N GLU A 84 -3.30 -18.84 8.73
CA GLU A 84 -4.44 -19.77 8.82
C GLU A 84 -5.79 -19.15 8.38
N ASP A 85 -5.74 -18.13 7.52
CA ASP A 85 -6.91 -17.44 6.97
C ASP A 85 -7.83 -16.80 8.03
N ILE A 86 -7.27 -16.52 9.21
CA ILE A 86 -7.99 -15.85 10.29
C ILE A 86 -8.31 -14.42 9.86
N ASP A 87 -9.60 -14.06 9.90
CA ASP A 87 -10.10 -12.75 9.50
C ASP A 87 -10.54 -11.88 10.68
N VAL A 88 -9.99 -12.18 11.85
CA VAL A 88 -10.26 -11.53 13.12
C VAL A 88 -8.97 -10.89 13.64
N LEU A 89 -9.02 -9.61 13.97
CA LEU A 89 -7.90 -8.87 14.53
C LEU A 89 -8.24 -8.46 15.97
N ILE A 90 -7.68 -9.14 16.95
CA ILE A 90 -7.91 -8.85 18.37
C ILE A 90 -7.11 -7.61 18.82
N PRO A 91 -7.48 -6.95 19.94
CA PRO A 91 -6.70 -5.84 20.50
C PRO A 91 -5.20 -6.15 20.62
N GLY A 92 -4.36 -5.21 20.18
CA GLY A 92 -2.90 -5.32 20.16
C GLY A 92 -2.32 -6.13 18.99
N GLN A 93 -3.12 -6.90 18.27
CA GLN A 93 -2.66 -7.73 17.17
C GLN A 93 -2.39 -6.89 15.91
N SER A 94 -1.41 -7.33 15.11
CA SER A 94 -1.03 -6.70 13.85
C SER A 94 -1.15 -7.66 12.69
N ALA A 95 -1.49 -7.12 11.53
CA ALA A 95 -1.53 -7.82 10.25
C ALA A 95 -0.91 -6.96 9.14
N VAL A 96 -0.64 -7.55 7.99
CA VAL A 96 -0.01 -6.84 6.87
C VAL A 96 -0.96 -6.80 5.68
N ALA A 97 -1.12 -5.63 5.08
CA ALA A 97 -1.85 -5.42 3.84
C ALA A 97 -0.88 -5.03 2.72
N TYR A 98 -1.16 -5.51 1.50
CA TYR A 98 -0.35 -5.25 0.31
C TYR A 98 -1.20 -4.67 -0.82
N PHE A 99 -0.68 -3.64 -1.45
CA PHE A 99 -1.21 -3.04 -2.67
C PHE A 99 -0.12 -3.01 -3.74
N LEU A 100 -0.50 -3.17 -5.00
CA LEU A 100 0.37 -2.87 -6.13
C LEU A 100 0.06 -1.47 -6.62
N LEU A 101 1.11 -0.68 -6.82
CA LEU A 101 1.05 0.68 -7.32
C LEU A 101 1.75 0.76 -8.67
N TYR A 102 1.12 1.42 -9.63
CA TYR A 102 1.72 1.67 -10.94
C TYR A 102 1.44 3.11 -11.39
N ALA A 103 2.50 3.85 -11.68
CA ALA A 103 2.43 5.22 -12.19
C ALA A 103 2.98 5.25 -13.63
N PRO A 104 2.14 5.20 -14.68
CA PRO A 104 2.58 5.07 -16.07
C PRO A 104 3.39 6.27 -16.57
N LEU A 105 3.08 7.48 -16.09
CA LEU A 105 3.73 8.69 -16.56
C LEU A 105 5.11 8.87 -15.92
N LEU A 106 6.10 9.23 -16.75
CA LEU A 106 7.45 9.59 -16.30
C LEU A 106 7.40 10.95 -15.58
N THR A 107 7.25 10.91 -14.26
CA THR A 107 7.11 12.10 -13.43
C THR A 107 7.75 11.89 -12.05
N SER A 108 8.03 12.98 -11.35
CA SER A 108 8.29 12.95 -9.91
C SER A 108 7.36 13.90 -9.19
N LYS A 109 6.61 13.36 -8.24
CA LYS A 109 5.62 14.10 -7.45
C LYS A 109 5.25 13.30 -6.21
N ASN A 110 4.62 13.97 -5.25
CA ASN A 110 3.92 13.31 -4.15
C ASN A 110 2.43 13.21 -4.49
N VAL A 111 1.82 12.09 -4.13
CA VAL A 111 0.38 11.84 -4.29
C VAL A 111 -0.15 11.32 -2.97
N ASP A 112 -1.21 11.93 -2.47
CA ASP A 112 -1.92 11.40 -1.30
C ASP A 112 -2.88 10.31 -1.78
N LEU A 113 -2.65 9.09 -1.29
CA LEU A 113 -3.47 7.92 -1.54
C LEU A 113 -4.48 7.77 -0.40
N PRO A 114 -5.75 8.19 -0.60
CA PRO A 114 -6.80 7.93 0.37
C PRO A 114 -7.14 6.44 0.43
N LEU A 115 -7.24 5.94 1.65
CA LEU A 115 -7.67 4.58 1.96
C LEU A 115 -8.77 4.62 3.02
N GLU A 116 -9.73 3.73 2.84
CA GLU A 116 -10.85 3.48 3.72
C GLU A 116 -10.70 2.08 4.31
N VAL A 117 -10.95 1.98 5.61
CA VAL A 117 -10.98 0.71 6.33
C VAL A 117 -12.40 0.37 6.68
N TYR A 118 -12.80 -0.84 6.33
CA TYR A 118 -14.08 -1.41 6.67
C TYR A 118 -13.90 -2.60 7.60
N SER A 119 -14.75 -2.73 8.62
CA SER A 119 -14.93 -3.94 9.41
C SER A 119 -16.40 -4.34 9.33
N GLU A 120 -16.68 -5.61 9.03
CA GLU A 120 -18.05 -6.11 8.86
C GLU A 120 -18.91 -5.26 7.89
N ASN A 121 -18.29 -4.73 6.84
CA ASN A 121 -18.87 -3.80 5.85
C ASN A 121 -19.25 -2.40 6.37
N LYS A 122 -18.90 -2.04 7.61
CA LYS A 122 -19.03 -0.68 8.15
C LYS A 122 -17.70 0.06 8.00
N LEU A 123 -17.76 1.31 7.56
CA LEU A 123 -16.58 2.18 7.53
C LEU A 123 -16.17 2.45 8.98
N VAL A 124 -14.93 2.12 9.32
CA VAL A 124 -14.39 2.34 10.68
C VAL A 124 -13.33 3.41 10.74
N GLN A 125 -12.61 3.66 9.63
CA GLN A 125 -11.52 4.61 9.59
C GLN A 125 -11.21 5.04 8.16
N LYS A 126 -10.73 6.27 8.01
CA LYS A 126 -10.12 6.79 6.77
C LYS A 126 -8.70 7.27 7.10
N PHE A 127 -7.78 7.11 6.15
CA PHE A 127 -6.42 7.60 6.29
C PHE A 127 -5.82 7.88 4.91
N ASN A 128 -4.76 8.67 4.88
CA ASN A 128 -4.02 8.96 3.66
C ASN A 128 -2.60 8.40 3.78
N VAL A 129 -2.10 7.83 2.69
CA VAL A 129 -0.71 7.42 2.56
C VAL A 129 -0.03 8.37 1.58
N ASN A 130 1.02 9.05 2.00
CA ASN A 130 1.79 9.90 1.09
C ASN A 130 2.72 9.03 0.22
N ILE A 131 2.40 8.93 -1.06
CA ILE A 131 3.14 8.18 -2.06
C ILE A 131 4.09 9.11 -2.79
N LYS A 132 5.39 8.78 -2.76
CA LYS A 132 6.43 9.52 -3.49
C LYS A 132 6.74 8.82 -4.79
N ILE A 133 6.32 9.41 -5.91
CA ILE A 133 6.71 8.96 -7.24
C ILE A 133 8.08 9.55 -7.59
N CYS A 134 9.02 8.69 -7.95
CA CYS A 134 10.34 9.05 -8.46
C CYS A 134 10.47 8.65 -9.93
N TYR A 135 11.26 9.41 -10.68
CA TYR A 135 11.82 8.91 -11.95
C TYR A 135 12.59 7.61 -11.71
N PRO A 136 12.66 6.70 -12.70
CA PRO A 136 13.45 5.49 -12.56
C PRO A 136 14.92 5.90 -12.50
N ASP A 137 15.59 5.54 -11.41
CA ASP A 137 17.03 5.71 -11.26
C ASP A 137 17.65 4.36 -10.84
N ILE A 138 18.92 4.38 -10.46
CA ILE A 138 19.62 3.17 -10.01
C ILE A 138 18.90 2.45 -8.85
N ARG A 139 18.16 3.16 -8.00
CA ARG A 139 17.40 2.59 -6.89
C ARG A 139 16.27 1.70 -7.40
N SER A 140 15.73 1.99 -8.59
CA SER A 140 14.73 1.14 -9.23
C SER A 140 15.26 -0.26 -9.59
N HIS A 141 16.57 -0.41 -9.83
CA HIS A 141 17.22 -1.70 -10.15
C HIS A 141 17.53 -2.54 -8.90
N ILE A 142 17.67 -1.91 -7.74
CA ILE A 142 17.87 -2.59 -6.44
C ILE A 142 16.57 -2.71 -5.64
N TYR A 143 15.47 -2.19 -6.17
CA TYR A 143 14.14 -2.29 -5.58
C TYR A 143 13.54 -3.67 -5.83
N ARG A 144 13.22 -4.39 -4.76
CA ARG A 144 12.57 -5.71 -4.83
C ARG A 144 11.07 -5.56 -4.60
N ALA A 145 10.28 -5.49 -5.67
CA ALA A 145 8.84 -5.25 -5.54
C ALA A 145 8.08 -6.37 -4.79
N ARG A 146 8.52 -7.64 -4.81
CA ARG A 146 7.71 -8.75 -4.29
C ARG A 146 8.05 -9.10 -2.84
N TYR A 147 7.01 -9.24 -1.99
CA TYR A 147 7.00 -9.77 -0.60
C TYR A 147 7.84 -9.04 0.46
N SER A 148 8.88 -8.32 0.07
CA SER A 148 9.65 -7.41 0.92
C SER A 148 10.05 -6.19 0.09
N PRO A 149 9.12 -5.24 -0.15
CA PRO A 149 9.38 -4.02 -0.91
C PRO A 149 10.42 -3.20 -0.17
N LYS A 150 11.69 -3.36 -0.53
CA LYS A 150 12.82 -2.71 0.14
C LYS A 150 13.82 -2.24 -0.89
N ILE A 151 14.36 -1.05 -0.67
CA ILE A 151 15.52 -0.54 -1.40
C ILE A 151 16.77 -0.95 -0.64
N ASN A 152 17.57 -1.87 -1.19
CA ASN A 152 18.83 -2.28 -0.56
C ASN A 152 19.97 -1.33 -0.93
N LEU A 153 20.05 -0.19 -0.23
CA LEU A 153 21.07 0.84 -0.49
C LEU A 153 22.52 0.33 -0.44
N LYS A 154 22.80 -0.77 0.27
CA LYS A 154 24.14 -1.37 0.32
C LYS A 154 24.61 -1.88 -1.06
N MET A 155 23.67 -2.18 -1.96
CA MET A 155 23.97 -2.65 -3.31
C MET A 155 24.19 -1.51 -4.30
N LEU A 156 24.03 -0.25 -3.90
CA LEU A 156 24.01 0.88 -4.82
C LEU A 156 25.33 1.05 -5.57
N ASN A 157 26.47 0.94 -4.87
CA ASN A 157 27.80 1.06 -5.49
C ASN A 157 28.08 -0.10 -6.46
N GLN A 158 27.80 -1.35 -6.04
CA GLN A 158 27.99 -2.53 -6.90
C GLN A 158 27.13 -2.47 -8.16
N VAL A 159 25.86 -2.06 -8.04
CA VAL A 159 24.99 -1.90 -9.21
C VAL A 159 25.49 -0.75 -10.07
N LYS A 160 26.00 0.34 -9.50
CA LYS A 160 26.53 1.48 -10.26
C LYS A 160 27.70 1.05 -11.15
N GLU A 161 28.65 0.30 -10.59
CA GLU A 161 29.79 -0.25 -11.33
C GLU A 161 29.35 -1.19 -12.47
N ILE A 162 28.35 -2.04 -12.23
CA ILE A 162 27.79 -2.93 -13.26
C ILE A 162 27.15 -2.11 -14.38
N LEU A 163 26.34 -1.09 -14.05
CA LEU A 163 25.66 -0.27 -15.03
C LEU A 163 26.65 0.56 -15.87
N GLU A 164 27.69 1.11 -15.25
CA GLU A 164 28.76 1.85 -15.94
C GLU A 164 29.58 0.92 -16.85
N LYS A 165 29.83 -0.32 -16.43
CA LYS A 165 30.65 -1.29 -17.17
C LYS A 165 29.95 -1.91 -18.38
N TYR A 166 28.65 -2.19 -18.25
CA TYR A 166 27.91 -2.93 -19.27
C TYR A 166 26.99 -2.05 -20.11
N GLY A 167 26.75 -0.80 -19.70
CA GLY A 167 25.78 0.10 -20.30
C GLY A 167 24.35 -0.38 -20.08
N ILE A 168 23.43 0.53 -19.76
CA ILE A 168 22.01 0.29 -20.01
C ILE A 168 21.72 0.94 -21.37
N PRO A 169 21.07 0.27 -22.33
CA PRO A 169 20.47 0.99 -23.46
C PRO A 169 19.43 2.02 -23.00
#